data_AF-A0A7S0HPP4-F1
#
_entry.id   AF-A0A7S0HPP4-F1
#
_cell.length_a   1.000
_cell.length_b   1.000
_cell.length_c   1.000
_cell.angle_alpha   90.00
_cell.angle_beta   90.00
_cell.angle_gamma   90.00
#
_symmetry.space_group_name_H-M   'P 1'
#
loop_
_entity.id
_entity.type
_entity.pdbx_description
1 polymer ?
#
loop_
_entity_poly.entity_id
_entity_poly.type
_entity_poly.pdbx_seq_one_letter_code
_entity_poly.pdbx_strand_id
1 'polypeptide(L)'
;AYFEGRMGYRCDSTWGVATGNEPESMYMVTAGDHYNSGCCFDYGNAEVDALDDGKGTMEAIYWGNSTGWSKGAGSGPWVMADIENGLWAGKDKVEPTNMPISAAFVTAMVKGGSNGFALLGGDATQPAGLKKLYEGARPPQCPGRCGNLPPRGFGQLALQHAPRQ
;
A
#
# COMPACT_ATOMS: atom_id res chain seq x y z
N ALA A 1 -10.32 -14.34 0.12
CA ALA A 1 -11.38 -13.73 0.95
C ALA A 1 -12.13 -12.72 0.09
N TYR A 2 -13.40 -12.46 0.38
CA TYR A 2 -14.21 -11.46 -0.32
C TYR A 2 -14.65 -10.40 0.69
N PHE A 3 -14.54 -9.13 0.32
CA PHE A 3 -14.79 -7.99 1.19
C PHE A 3 -15.81 -7.05 0.57
N GLU A 4 -16.80 -6.64 1.35
CA GLU A 4 -17.78 -5.61 1.00
C GLU A 4 -17.87 -4.57 2.11
N GLY A 5 -18.09 -3.31 1.75
CA GLY A 5 -18.29 -2.25 2.73
C GLY A 5 -17.18 -2.24 3.77
N ARG A 6 -17.51 -2.13 5.06
CA ARG A 6 -16.51 -1.92 6.14
C ARG A 6 -15.87 -3.20 6.70
N MET A 7 -15.82 -4.27 5.91
CA MET A 7 -15.14 -5.50 6.35
C MET A 7 -13.63 -5.28 6.47
N GLY A 8 -12.98 -6.08 7.32
CA GLY A 8 -11.53 -6.15 7.39
C GLY A 8 -11.01 -7.10 8.45
N TYR A 9 -9.74 -7.45 8.31
CA TYR A 9 -8.98 -8.19 9.30
C TYR A 9 -7.92 -7.27 9.92
N ARG A 10 -7.38 -7.68 11.08
CA ARG A 10 -6.37 -6.93 11.80
C ARG A 10 -5.66 -7.84 12.80
N CYS A 11 -4.37 -7.62 12.99
CA CYS A 11 -3.59 -8.23 14.05
C CYS A 11 -2.71 -7.16 14.69
N ASP A 12 -3.12 -6.69 15.86
CA ASP A 12 -2.43 -5.60 16.59
C ASP A 12 -1.22 -6.06 17.41
N SER A 13 -1.03 -7.38 17.49
CA SER A 13 0.05 -7.98 18.26
C SER A 13 0.79 -8.99 17.39
N THR A 14 1.84 -8.49 16.73
CA THR A 14 2.66 -9.29 15.82
C THR A 14 4.09 -9.43 16.33
N TRP A 15 4.82 -10.37 15.74
CA TRP A 15 6.22 -10.64 16.06
C TRP A 15 7.04 -10.80 14.78
N GLY A 16 8.22 -10.18 14.73
CA GLY A 16 9.15 -10.31 13.62
C GLY A 16 8.79 -9.50 12.36
N VAL A 17 7.81 -8.58 12.45
CA VAL A 17 7.54 -7.63 11.37
C VAL A 17 8.29 -6.32 11.60
N ALA A 18 8.72 -5.69 10.52
CA ALA A 18 9.55 -4.49 10.51
C ALA A 18 8.92 -3.36 11.32
N THR A 19 9.76 -2.68 12.10
CA THR A 19 9.41 -1.49 12.89
C THR A 19 10.34 -0.33 12.55
N GLY A 20 10.01 0.88 12.99
CA GLY A 20 10.79 2.06 12.67
C GLY A 20 10.98 2.24 11.16
N ASN A 21 12.23 2.38 10.72
CA ASN A 21 12.60 2.48 9.30
C ASN A 21 13.32 1.20 8.83
N GLU A 22 12.99 0.05 9.43
CA GLU A 22 13.50 -1.24 8.99
C GLU A 22 12.96 -1.58 7.59
N PRO A 23 13.78 -2.15 6.69
CA PRO A 23 13.30 -2.56 5.38
C PRO A 23 12.28 -3.69 5.48
N GLU A 24 11.26 -3.65 4.62
CA GLU A 24 10.27 -4.71 4.49
C GLU A 24 9.79 -4.89 3.05
N SER A 25 9.09 -5.99 2.81
CA SER A 25 8.47 -6.27 1.52
C SER A 25 7.24 -7.11 1.71
N MET A 26 6.20 -6.78 0.97
CA MET A 26 4.90 -7.39 1.06
C MET A 26 4.30 -7.54 -0.33
N TYR A 27 3.53 -8.61 -0.52
CA TYR A 27 2.77 -8.80 -1.74
C TYR A 27 1.38 -9.35 -1.43
N MET A 28 0.43 -9.07 -2.31
CA MET A 28 -0.89 -9.69 -2.29
C MET A 28 -1.29 -10.10 -3.70
N VAL A 29 -2.14 -11.11 -3.80
CA VAL A 29 -2.88 -11.44 -5.03
C VAL A 29 -4.34 -11.07 -4.80
N THR A 30 -4.88 -10.19 -5.63
CA THR A 30 -6.25 -9.67 -5.50
C THR A 30 -7.01 -9.76 -6.81
N ALA A 31 -8.35 -9.72 -6.74
CA ALA A 31 -9.18 -9.56 -7.93
C ALA A 31 -8.96 -8.17 -8.53
N GLY A 32 -8.64 -8.10 -9.82
CA GLY A 32 -8.31 -6.83 -10.47
C GLY A 32 -9.51 -5.91 -10.71
N ASP A 33 -10.71 -6.47 -10.73
CA ASP A 33 -11.99 -5.77 -10.98
C ASP A 33 -12.80 -5.48 -9.71
N HIS A 34 -12.37 -5.96 -8.55
CA HIS A 34 -13.03 -5.73 -7.27
C HIS A 34 -12.30 -4.64 -6.46
N TYR A 35 -12.65 -3.38 -6.74
CA TYR A 35 -12.08 -2.20 -6.07
C TYR A 35 -13.07 -1.02 -6.10
N ASN A 36 -12.74 0.06 -5.38
CA ASN A 36 -13.38 1.37 -5.58
C ASN A 36 -12.41 2.53 -5.30
N SER A 37 -12.96 3.75 -5.21
CA SER A 37 -12.21 4.99 -4.97
C SER A 37 -12.12 5.37 -3.48
N GLY A 38 -12.64 4.53 -2.59
CA GLY A 38 -12.62 4.74 -1.15
C GLY A 38 -11.27 4.42 -0.53
N CYS A 39 -11.07 4.96 0.67
CA CYS A 39 -9.97 4.58 1.55
C CYS A 39 -10.44 3.49 2.54
N CYS A 40 -9.66 2.45 2.80
CA CYS A 40 -8.50 2.02 2.01
C CYS A 40 -8.42 0.49 2.00
N PHE A 41 -8.37 -0.12 0.80
CA PHE A 41 -8.24 -1.56 0.62
C PHE A 41 -6.77 -1.95 0.66
N ASP A 42 -6.31 -2.25 1.88
CA ASP A 42 -4.90 -2.35 2.18
C ASP A 42 -4.44 -3.77 2.55
N TYR A 43 -3.13 -3.99 2.46
CA TYR A 43 -2.46 -5.17 2.98
C TYR A 43 -1.03 -4.79 3.37
N GLY A 44 -0.68 -4.86 4.66
CA GLY A 44 0.71 -4.57 5.06
C GLY A 44 0.94 -4.12 6.49
N ASN A 45 1.81 -3.14 6.64
CA ASN A 45 2.26 -2.62 7.92
C ASN A 45 1.37 -1.42 8.31
N ALA A 46 0.88 -1.39 9.56
CA ALA A 46 0.04 -0.31 10.08
C ALA A 46 0.06 -0.22 11.61
N GLU A 47 -0.48 0.86 12.17
CA GLU A 47 -0.49 1.16 13.62
C GLU A 47 -1.00 -0.01 14.47
N VAL A 48 -0.81 0.00 15.79
CA VAL A 48 -1.19 -1.12 16.69
C VAL A 48 -2.43 -0.86 17.53
N ASP A 49 -3.00 0.34 17.49
CA ASP A 49 -4.15 0.77 18.30
C ASP A 49 -5.35 1.22 17.44
N ALA A 50 -5.24 1.06 16.13
CA ALA A 50 -6.19 1.48 15.10
C ALA A 50 -6.40 3.00 15.02
N LEU A 51 -5.48 3.79 15.55
CA LEU A 51 -5.47 5.24 15.42
C LEU A 51 -4.53 5.69 14.30
N ASP A 52 -4.74 6.92 13.81
CA ASP A 52 -3.82 7.61 12.90
C ASP A 52 -2.73 8.27 13.77
N ASP A 53 -1.54 7.67 13.76
CA ASP A 53 -0.36 8.16 14.48
C ASP A 53 0.48 9.15 13.63
N GLY A 54 -0.03 9.49 12.44
CA GLY A 54 0.54 10.46 11.52
C GLY A 54 1.42 9.85 10.42
N LYS A 55 1.84 10.72 9.50
CA LYS A 55 2.57 10.33 8.28
C LYS A 55 3.75 9.40 8.55
N GLY A 56 3.79 8.30 7.82
CA GLY A 56 4.85 7.31 7.87
C GLY A 56 4.70 6.29 9.00
N THR A 57 3.52 6.14 9.59
CA THR A 57 3.17 5.08 10.55
C THR A 57 2.43 3.90 9.92
N MET A 58 2.21 3.93 8.60
CA MET A 58 1.85 2.77 7.79
C MET A 58 2.88 2.53 6.68
N GLU A 59 2.97 1.29 6.23
CA GLU A 59 3.50 0.93 4.93
C GLU A 59 2.70 -0.26 4.40
N ALA A 60 1.63 0.02 3.63
CA ALA A 60 0.74 -1.04 3.15
C ALA A 60 0.53 -0.96 1.64
N ILE A 61 0.24 -2.10 1.02
CA ILE A 61 -0.20 -2.16 -0.37
C ILE A 61 -1.65 -1.69 -0.42
N TYR A 62 -1.94 -0.66 -1.22
CA TYR A 62 -3.30 -0.29 -1.60
C TYR A 62 -3.61 -0.79 -3.01
N TRP A 63 -4.83 -1.31 -3.21
CA TRP A 63 -5.38 -1.59 -4.54
C TRP A 63 -6.73 -0.89 -4.77
N GLY A 64 -6.77 -0.02 -5.77
CA GLY A 64 -8.00 0.68 -6.16
C GLY A 64 -7.73 1.92 -7.00
N ASN A 65 -8.71 2.80 -7.11
CA ASN A 65 -8.63 3.99 -7.98
C ASN A 65 -8.87 5.31 -7.22
N SER A 66 -8.60 5.35 -5.92
CA SER A 66 -8.61 6.60 -5.16
C SER A 66 -7.62 7.61 -5.74
N THR A 67 -8.03 8.87 -5.83
CA THR A 67 -7.19 9.99 -6.26
C THR A 67 -7.07 11.08 -5.21
N GLY A 68 -7.44 10.78 -3.96
CA GLY A 68 -7.47 11.77 -2.87
C GLY A 68 -6.09 12.30 -2.48
N TRP A 69 -5.04 11.50 -2.70
CA TRP A 69 -3.67 11.84 -2.28
C TRP A 69 -2.69 11.89 -3.45
N SER A 70 -2.38 10.75 -4.06
CA SER A 70 -1.63 10.61 -5.31
C SER A 70 -2.43 9.74 -6.27
N LYS A 71 -1.96 9.61 -7.51
CA LYS A 71 -2.48 8.67 -8.50
C LYS A 71 -1.42 8.28 -9.51
N GLY A 72 -1.63 7.14 -10.16
CA GLY A 72 -0.88 6.75 -11.34
C GLY A 72 -1.41 7.41 -12.62
N ALA A 73 -0.98 6.89 -13.76
CA ALA A 73 -1.50 7.27 -15.07
C ALA A 73 -2.93 6.73 -15.29
N GLY A 74 -3.70 7.37 -16.19
CA GLY A 74 -5.04 6.91 -16.55
C GLY A 74 -6.06 7.01 -15.41
N SER A 75 -6.95 6.02 -15.31
CA SER A 75 -8.10 6.00 -14.39
C SER A 75 -8.03 4.91 -13.31
N GLY A 76 -6.90 4.22 -13.20
CA GLY A 76 -6.71 3.09 -12.28
C GLY A 76 -7.43 1.81 -12.75
N PRO A 77 -7.47 0.78 -11.88
CA PRO A 77 -6.89 0.74 -10.54
C PRO A 77 -5.36 0.71 -10.56
N TRP A 78 -4.74 1.14 -9.45
CA TRP A 78 -3.29 1.20 -9.27
C TRP A 78 -2.87 0.37 -8.07
N VAL A 79 -1.64 -0.14 -8.13
CA VAL A 79 -0.89 -0.54 -6.94
C VAL A 79 -0.30 0.73 -6.33
N MET A 80 -0.64 1.07 -5.11
CA MET A 80 -0.06 2.20 -4.38
C MET A 80 0.48 1.75 -3.03
N ALA A 81 1.29 2.59 -2.39
CA ALA A 81 1.63 2.43 -0.98
C ALA A 81 0.74 3.36 -0.13
N ASP A 82 0.05 2.84 0.86
CA ASP A 82 -0.45 3.64 1.98
C ASP A 82 0.72 3.88 2.95
N ILE A 83 1.03 5.15 3.18
CA ILE A 83 2.12 5.60 4.05
C ILE A 83 1.55 6.43 5.23
N GLU A 84 0.27 6.23 5.57
CA GLU A 84 -0.52 7.03 6.53
C GLU A 84 -0.66 8.50 6.11
N ASN A 85 -1.88 9.02 6.22
CA ASN A 85 -2.34 10.27 5.63
C ASN A 85 -1.98 10.40 4.13
N GLY A 86 -1.83 9.28 3.43
CA GLY A 86 -1.93 9.27 1.98
C GLY A 86 -1.51 8.01 1.26
N LEU A 87 -2.22 7.80 0.15
CA LEU A 87 -1.96 6.79 -0.86
C LEU A 87 -1.00 7.33 -1.93
N TRP A 88 0.07 6.59 -2.22
CA TRP A 88 1.18 7.02 -3.07
C TRP A 88 1.43 6.05 -4.21
N ALA A 89 1.16 6.51 -5.43
CA ALA A 89 1.53 5.80 -6.66
C ALA A 89 3.03 5.94 -7.01
N GLY A 90 3.74 6.83 -6.32
CA GLY A 90 5.15 7.17 -6.47
C GLY A 90 5.49 8.31 -5.52
N LYS A 91 6.59 9.05 -5.74
CA LYS A 91 6.94 10.18 -4.85
C LYS A 91 6.02 11.41 -5.04
N ASP A 92 5.49 11.60 -6.24
CA ASP A 92 4.78 12.80 -6.63
C ASP A 92 3.25 12.61 -6.59
N LYS A 93 2.50 13.71 -6.67
CA LYS A 93 1.02 13.68 -6.74
C LYS A 93 0.49 12.92 -7.95
N VAL A 94 1.27 12.84 -9.02
CA VAL A 94 0.99 12.03 -10.20
C VAL A 94 2.26 11.29 -10.54
N GLU A 95 2.22 9.97 -10.52
CA GLU A 95 3.33 9.10 -10.93
C GLU A 95 3.00 8.49 -12.29
N PRO A 96 3.51 9.04 -13.42
CA PRO A 96 3.15 8.58 -14.75
C PRO A 96 3.65 7.17 -15.06
N THR A 97 4.65 6.68 -14.33
CA THR A 97 5.18 5.31 -14.52
C THR A 97 4.29 4.24 -13.88
N ASN A 98 3.44 4.62 -12.93
CA ASN A 98 2.49 3.72 -12.31
C ASN A 98 1.24 3.58 -13.19
N MET A 99 1.32 2.62 -14.11
CA MET A 99 0.27 2.31 -15.07
C MET A 99 -0.82 1.43 -14.45
N PRO A 100 -2.10 1.60 -14.82
CA PRO A 100 -3.16 0.69 -14.42
C PRO A 100 -2.87 -0.75 -14.84
N ILE A 101 -3.28 -1.71 -14.01
CA ILE A 101 -3.19 -3.13 -14.33
C ILE A 101 -4.60 -3.64 -14.59
N SER A 102 -4.82 -4.20 -15.78
CA SER A 102 -6.07 -4.86 -16.15
C SER A 102 -5.81 -6.36 -16.30
N ALA A 103 -6.19 -7.11 -15.27
CA ALA A 103 -6.11 -8.58 -15.22
C ALA A 103 -7.16 -9.09 -14.23
N ALA A 104 -7.64 -10.33 -14.39
CA ALA A 104 -8.59 -10.93 -13.45
C ALA A 104 -7.97 -11.10 -12.06
N PHE A 105 -6.70 -11.51 -12.02
CA PHE A 105 -5.92 -11.63 -10.79
C PHE A 105 -4.65 -10.79 -10.90
N VAL A 106 -4.45 -9.90 -9.94
CA VAL A 106 -3.31 -8.97 -9.91
C VAL A 106 -2.42 -9.35 -8.75
N THR A 107 -1.13 -9.57 -9.02
CA THR A 107 -0.10 -9.52 -7.99
C THR A 107 0.29 -8.06 -7.79
N ALA A 108 0.14 -7.56 -6.57
CA ALA A 108 0.56 -6.23 -6.15
C ALA A 108 1.65 -6.36 -5.08
N MET A 109 2.66 -5.48 -5.11
CA MET A 109 3.80 -5.55 -4.21
C MET A 109 4.31 -4.15 -3.85
N VAL A 110 4.62 -3.98 -2.56
CA VAL A 110 5.33 -2.84 -2.00
C VAL A 110 6.63 -3.35 -1.39
N LYS A 111 7.71 -2.59 -1.59
CA LYS A 111 9.00 -2.82 -0.93
C LYS A 111 9.46 -1.53 -0.27
N GLY A 112 9.52 -1.49 1.05
CA GLY A 112 10.13 -0.39 1.80
C GLY A 112 11.61 -0.59 2.00
N GLY A 113 12.38 0.45 1.67
CA GLY A 113 13.77 0.57 2.06
C GLY A 113 13.96 1.75 3.01
N SER A 114 15.19 1.90 3.49
CA SER A 114 15.56 2.97 4.43
C SER A 114 15.47 4.38 3.82
N ASN A 115 15.62 4.53 2.49
CA ASN A 115 15.63 5.82 1.78
C ASN A 115 14.67 5.86 0.57
N GLY A 116 13.75 4.91 0.46
CA GLY A 116 12.90 4.80 -0.71
C GLY A 116 11.93 3.65 -0.63
N PHE A 117 11.14 3.50 -1.68
CA PHE A 117 10.24 2.37 -1.84
C PHE A 117 10.10 2.00 -3.31
N ALA A 118 9.61 0.79 -3.55
CA ALA A 118 9.26 0.32 -4.88
C ALA A 118 7.84 -0.23 -4.91
N LEU A 119 7.18 -0.03 -6.04
CA LEU A 119 5.88 -0.59 -6.36
C LEU A 119 6.06 -1.52 -7.56
N LEU A 120 5.57 -2.75 -7.42
CA LEU A 120 5.55 -3.70 -8.50
C LEU A 120 4.16 -4.31 -8.65
N GLY A 121 3.80 -4.65 -9.88
CA GLY A 121 2.56 -5.38 -10.11
C GLY A 121 2.48 -6.04 -11.48
N GLY A 122 1.59 -7.02 -11.61
CA GLY A 122 1.36 -7.73 -12.86
C GLY A 122 0.19 -8.68 -12.78
N ASP A 123 -0.16 -9.26 -13.93
CA ASP A 123 -1.13 -10.35 -14.01
C ASP A 123 -0.55 -11.59 -13.31
N ALA A 124 -1.22 -12.04 -12.25
CA ALA A 124 -0.79 -13.17 -11.42
C ALA A 124 -0.83 -14.51 -12.18
N THR A 125 -1.48 -14.55 -13.35
CA THR A 125 -1.65 -15.76 -14.17
C THR A 125 -0.62 -15.85 -15.31
N GLN A 126 0.19 -14.82 -15.52
CA GLN A 126 1.10 -14.73 -16.66
C GLN A 126 2.57 -14.95 -16.26
N PRO A 127 3.37 -15.62 -17.11
CA PRO A 127 4.78 -15.88 -16.83
C PRO A 127 5.68 -14.65 -17.00
N ALA A 128 5.15 -13.53 -17.52
CA ALA A 128 5.90 -12.30 -17.76
C ALA A 128 6.43 -11.64 -16.48
N GLY A 129 5.93 -12.02 -15.30
CA GLY A 129 6.37 -11.53 -14.01
C GLY A 129 5.85 -10.12 -13.68
N LEU A 130 6.46 -9.51 -12.66
CA LEU A 130 6.05 -8.20 -12.15
C LEU A 130 6.68 -7.05 -12.94
N LYS A 131 5.87 -6.06 -13.29
CA LYS A 131 6.33 -4.78 -13.82
C LYS A 131 6.72 -3.88 -12.67
N LYS A 132 7.80 -3.13 -12.85
CA LYS A 132 8.15 -2.03 -11.96
C LYS A 132 7.27 -0.83 -12.29
N LEU A 133 6.41 -0.46 -11.34
CA LEU A 133 5.48 0.66 -11.44
C LEU A 133 6.09 1.94 -10.86
N TYR A 134 6.94 1.79 -9.85
CA TYR A 134 7.71 2.87 -9.25
C TYR A 134 8.95 2.30 -8.53
N GLU A 135 10.04 3.05 -8.51
CA GLU A 135 11.17 2.83 -7.60
C GLU A 135 11.91 4.14 -7.41
N GLY A 136 12.04 4.58 -6.16
CA GLY A 136 12.71 5.82 -5.86
C GLY A 136 12.49 6.32 -4.44
N ALA A 137 12.71 7.61 -4.26
CA ALA A 137 12.57 8.27 -2.97
C ALA A 137 11.13 8.19 -2.43
N ARG A 138 10.98 8.27 -1.12
CA ARG A 138 9.67 8.40 -0.49
C ARG A 138 9.03 9.76 -0.86
N PRO A 139 7.69 9.89 -0.76
CA PRO A 139 7.00 11.15 -0.96
C PRO A 139 7.53 12.27 -0.06
N PRO A 140 7.45 13.56 -0.47
CA PRO A 140 8.01 14.69 0.28
C PRO A 140 7.46 14.85 1.70
N GLN A 141 6.26 14.34 1.93
CA GLN A 141 5.59 14.34 3.22
C GLN A 141 6.11 13.28 4.19
N CYS A 142 7.04 12.43 3.73
CA CYS A 142 7.77 11.47 4.55
C CYS A 142 9.26 11.37 4.11
N PRO A 143 10.06 12.45 4.24
CA PRO A 143 11.42 12.49 3.72
C PRO A 143 12.37 11.73 4.65
N GLY A 144 12.77 10.51 4.27
CA GLY A 144 13.86 9.75 4.91
C GLY A 144 13.56 9.13 6.28
N ARG A 145 12.38 9.37 6.85
CA ARG A 145 11.88 8.71 8.08
C ARG A 145 10.36 8.56 8.01
N CYS A 146 9.89 7.59 7.22
CA CYS A 146 8.68 6.88 7.64
C CYS A 146 9.18 5.87 8.67
N GLY A 147 8.63 5.87 9.88
CA GLY A 147 9.24 5.09 10.96
C GLY A 147 9.21 5.66 12.35
N ASN A 148 8.19 6.46 12.70
CA ASN A 148 7.77 6.55 14.10
C ASN A 148 6.88 5.37 14.51
N LEU A 149 6.88 4.32 13.71
CA LEU A 149 6.47 2.97 14.04
C LEU A 149 6.98 2.56 15.46
N PRO A 150 6.13 2.49 16.52
CA PRO A 150 6.48 1.92 17.83
C PRO A 150 7.27 0.59 17.81
N PRO A 151 8.08 0.30 18.85
CA PRO A 151 9.05 -0.81 18.90
C PRO A 151 8.44 -2.23 18.96
N ARG A 152 7.13 -2.40 18.75
CA ARG A 152 6.48 -3.71 18.63
C ARG A 152 5.94 -3.86 17.22
N GLY A 153 6.40 -4.93 16.55
CA GLY A 153 6.16 -5.28 15.15
C GLY A 153 4.76 -4.94 14.63
N PHE A 154 4.74 -4.36 13.45
CA PHE A 154 3.55 -3.98 12.71
C PHE A 154 3.15 -5.08 11.77
N GLY A 155 1.99 -5.70 11.90
CA GLY A 155 1.54 -6.63 10.88
C GLY A 155 0.05 -6.55 10.75
N GLN A 156 -0.44 -5.53 10.05
CA GLN A 156 -1.85 -5.45 9.76
C GLN A 156 -2.16 -6.18 8.44
N LEU A 157 -2.86 -7.32 8.55
CA LEU A 157 -3.70 -7.80 7.46
C LEU A 157 -4.89 -6.83 7.28
N ALA A 158 -4.64 -5.59 6.86
CA ALA A 158 -5.57 -4.46 6.85
C ALA A 158 -6.51 -4.44 5.65
N LEU A 159 -7.29 -5.50 5.42
CA LEU A 159 -8.28 -5.49 4.33
C LEU A 159 -9.49 -4.62 4.67
N GLN A 160 -9.28 -3.34 4.97
CA GLN A 160 -10.33 -2.40 5.33
C GLN A 160 -11.01 -1.88 4.06
N HIS A 161 -12.27 -1.53 4.14
CA HIS A 161 -12.92 -0.76 3.08
C HIS A 161 -13.89 0.22 3.74
N ALA A 162 -13.31 1.12 4.54
CA ALA A 162 -14.04 2.14 5.25
C ALA A 162 -13.15 3.34 5.55
N PRO A 163 -13.66 4.58 5.37
CA PRO A 163 -13.01 5.74 5.96
C PRO A 163 -12.94 5.53 7.47
N ARG A 164 -11.73 5.56 8.06
CA ARG A 164 -11.58 5.71 9.52
C ARG A 164 -12.19 7.08 9.89
N GLN A 165 -13.10 7.10 10.88
CA GLN A 165 -13.61 8.34 11.49
C GLN A 165 -12.67 8.78 12.59
#